data_AF-A0A4Q0PPW0-F1
#
_entry.id   AF-A0A4Q0PPW0-F1
#
_cell.length_a   1.000
_cell.length_b   1.000
_cell.length_c   1.000
_cell.angle_alpha   90.00
_cell.angle_beta   90.00
_cell.angle_gamma   90.00
#
_symmetry.space_group_name_H-M   'P 1'
#
loop_
_entity.id
_entity.type
_entity.pdbx_description
1 polymer ?
#
loop_
_entity_poly.entity_id
_entity_poly.type
_entity_poly.pdbx_seq_one_letter_code
_entity_poly.pdbx_strand_id
1 'polypeptide(L)'
;MITFKKNIVTLALTGALVGGFSLTAAAQQTQAAASVKTQTDVSVAELNKFADAFQQVQVENQAAQEKMMGIIKNEGLDVERFTEIQKAQMNPEAKVEATDEELKMHAAVVTELQKMQPELESKMQEIIADHGLTLDRYKAVAMALQQDKSLQQKFQGILMKKQTEG
;
A
#
# COMPACT_ATOMS: atom_id res chain seq x y z
N MET A 1 2.63 -28.08 -21.83
CA MET A 1 1.27 -27.51 -21.98
C MET A 1 0.38 -28.07 -20.88
N ILE A 2 -0.01 -27.25 -19.91
CA ILE A 2 -1.13 -27.54 -19.01
C ILE A 2 -1.84 -26.20 -18.77
N THR A 3 -3.07 -26.13 -19.25
CA THR A 3 -3.97 -24.97 -19.18
C THR A 3 -4.80 -25.06 -17.91
N PHE A 4 -4.75 -24.05 -17.04
CA PHE A 4 -5.70 -23.94 -15.92
C PHE A 4 -6.72 -22.84 -16.20
N LYS A 5 -7.99 -23.27 -16.23
CA LYS A 5 -9.19 -22.49 -16.52
C LYS A 5 -9.48 -21.54 -15.34
N LYS A 6 -9.73 -20.26 -15.65
CA LYS A 6 -10.19 -19.25 -14.69
C LYS A 6 -11.67 -19.49 -14.38
N ASN A 7 -11.99 -19.91 -13.16
CA ASN A 7 -13.36 -19.85 -12.65
C ASN A 7 -13.68 -18.39 -12.31
N ILE A 8 -14.45 -17.75 -13.19
CA ILE A 8 -15.08 -16.45 -12.93
C ILE A 8 -16.33 -16.73 -12.09
N VAL A 9 -16.25 -16.42 -10.80
CA VAL A 9 -17.44 -16.34 -9.95
C VAL A 9 -18.15 -15.04 -10.32
N THR A 10 -19.11 -15.16 -11.22
CA THR A 10 -20.09 -14.11 -11.55
C THR A 10 -20.99 -13.89 -10.35
N LEU A 11 -20.72 -12.86 -9.55
CA LEU A 11 -21.63 -12.40 -8.51
C LEU A 11 -22.75 -11.60 -9.18
N ALA A 12 -23.83 -12.29 -9.53
CA ALA A 12 -25.07 -11.68 -10.00
C ALA A 12 -25.80 -11.04 -8.80
N LEU A 13 -25.65 -9.73 -8.61
CA LEU A 13 -26.49 -8.95 -7.72
C LEU A 13 -27.78 -8.55 -8.47
N THR A 14 -28.72 -9.48 -8.60
CA THR A 14 -30.08 -9.16 -9.05
C THR A 14 -30.96 -8.90 -7.82
N GLY A 15 -31.30 -7.63 -7.64
CA GLY A 15 -32.13 -7.12 -6.56
C GLY A 15 -33.54 -7.72 -6.56
N ALA A 16 -33.94 -8.23 -5.41
CA ALA A 16 -35.34 -8.43 -5.08
C ALA A 16 -35.89 -7.13 -4.49
N LEU A 17 -36.69 -6.48 -5.33
CA LEU A 17 -37.69 -5.45 -5.05
C LEU A 17 -38.30 -5.54 -3.64
N VAL A 18 -38.04 -4.51 -2.82
CA VAL A 18 -38.97 -4.04 -1.80
C VAL A 18 -39.20 -2.56 -2.09
N GLY A 19 -40.46 -2.16 -2.33
CA GLY A 19 -40.78 -0.76 -2.54
C GLY A 19 -42.20 -0.51 -3.05
N GLY A 20 -43.20 -0.78 -2.22
CA GLY A 20 -44.50 -0.11 -2.34
C GLY A 20 -44.46 1.26 -1.66
N PHE A 21 -44.90 2.29 -2.38
CA PHE A 21 -45.47 3.57 -1.92
C PHE A 21 -44.85 4.30 -0.70
N SER A 22 -44.28 5.48 -0.93
CA SER A 22 -45.02 6.75 -0.76
C SER A 22 -44.16 7.98 -1.08
N LEU A 23 -44.83 8.95 -1.71
CA LEU A 23 -44.37 10.26 -2.12
C LEU A 23 -44.09 11.16 -0.91
N THR A 24 -42.85 11.63 -0.73
CA THR A 24 -42.59 13.00 -0.26
C THR A 24 -41.30 13.51 -0.90
N ALA A 25 -41.43 14.62 -1.62
CA ALA A 25 -40.32 15.39 -2.14
C ALA A 25 -39.72 16.24 -1.02
N ALA A 26 -38.47 15.97 -0.62
CA ALA A 26 -37.59 16.92 0.04
C ALA A 26 -36.14 16.40 0.03
N ALA A 27 -35.22 17.30 -0.27
CA ALA A 27 -33.77 17.18 -0.11
C ALA A 27 -33.01 16.23 -1.06
N GLN A 28 -32.77 16.75 -2.27
CA GLN A 28 -31.42 16.72 -2.85
C GLN A 28 -30.40 17.11 -1.76
N GLN A 29 -29.67 16.13 -1.24
CA GLN A 29 -28.35 16.39 -0.71
C GLN A 29 -27.36 15.66 -1.62
N THR A 30 -27.03 16.36 -2.70
CA THR A 30 -25.81 16.23 -3.47
C THR A 30 -24.65 16.20 -2.47
N GLN A 31 -24.20 15.01 -2.11
CA GLN A 31 -22.92 14.87 -1.43
C GLN A 31 -21.89 15.15 -2.52
N ALA A 32 -21.34 16.36 -2.45
CA ALA A 32 -20.21 16.78 -3.24
C ALA A 32 -19.11 15.73 -3.06
N ALA A 33 -18.96 14.85 -4.06
CA ALA A 33 -17.67 14.30 -4.36
C ALA A 33 -16.82 15.52 -4.69
N ALA A 34 -16.09 16.03 -3.70
CA ALA A 34 -14.96 16.89 -3.91
C ALA A 34 -14.01 16.08 -4.79
N SER A 35 -14.19 16.22 -6.10
CA SER A 35 -13.16 15.92 -7.06
C SER A 35 -12.04 16.88 -6.70
N VAL A 36 -11.12 16.42 -5.88
CA VAL A 36 -9.78 16.96 -5.85
C VAL A 36 -9.29 16.78 -7.28
N LYS A 37 -9.48 17.81 -8.09
CA LYS A 37 -8.72 18.04 -9.31
C LYS A 37 -7.29 18.18 -8.81
N THR A 38 -6.62 17.04 -8.60
CA THR A 38 -5.17 17.01 -8.57
C THR A 38 -4.76 17.71 -9.85
N GLN A 39 -4.07 18.84 -9.74
CA GLN A 39 -3.39 19.41 -10.89
C GLN A 39 -2.44 18.33 -11.41
N THR A 40 -2.89 17.64 -12.46
CA THR A 40 -2.25 16.52 -13.15
C THR A 40 -1.10 17.00 -14.03
N ASP A 41 -0.49 18.13 -13.69
CA ASP A 41 0.68 18.63 -14.40
C ASP A 41 1.91 18.27 -13.58
N VAL A 42 2.45 17.08 -13.85
CA VAL A 42 3.72 16.61 -13.29
C VAL A 42 4.82 17.01 -14.27
N SER A 43 5.65 17.96 -13.87
CA SER A 43 6.76 18.41 -14.71
C SER A 43 7.88 17.35 -14.79
N VAL A 44 8.74 17.45 -15.81
CA VAL A 44 9.92 16.56 -15.92
C VAL A 44 10.88 16.75 -14.74
N ALA A 45 11.09 17.98 -14.29
CA ALA A 45 11.95 18.27 -13.14
C ALA A 45 11.41 17.64 -11.85
N GLU A 46 10.09 17.72 -11.65
CA GLU A 46 9.42 17.09 -10.52
C GLU A 46 9.46 15.57 -10.61
N LEU A 47 9.31 14.99 -11.81
CA LEU A 47 9.40 13.56 -12.03
C LEU A 47 10.83 13.02 -11.76
N ASN A 48 11.86 13.84 -11.98
CA ASN A 48 13.24 13.50 -11.59
C ASN A 48 13.41 13.45 -10.07
N LYS A 49 12.95 14.49 -9.35
CA LYS A 49 12.95 14.50 -7.88
C LYS A 49 12.19 13.31 -7.31
N PHE A 50 11.05 13.00 -7.90
CA PHE A 50 10.27 11.83 -7.52
C PHE A 50 11.04 10.54 -7.76
N ALA A 51 11.75 10.40 -8.89
CA ALA A 51 12.58 9.22 -9.15
C ALA A 51 13.69 9.04 -8.11
N ASP A 52 14.38 10.13 -7.73
CA ASP A 52 15.44 10.09 -6.73
C ASP A 52 14.90 9.68 -5.35
N ALA A 53 13.82 10.32 -4.91
CA ALA A 53 13.12 9.94 -3.68
C ALA A 53 12.61 8.50 -3.72
N PHE A 54 12.02 8.08 -4.85
CA PHE A 54 11.47 6.73 -5.03
C PHE A 54 12.56 5.66 -4.92
N GLN A 55 13.74 5.88 -5.50
CA GLN A 55 14.85 4.93 -5.39
C GLN A 55 15.34 4.80 -3.95
N GLN A 56 15.49 5.91 -3.22
CA GLN A 56 15.91 5.85 -1.82
C GLN A 56 14.84 5.23 -0.91
N VAL A 57 13.56 5.56 -1.13
CA VAL A 57 12.44 4.91 -0.44
C VAL A 57 12.43 3.39 -0.71
N GLN A 58 12.77 2.93 -1.92
CA GLN A 58 12.89 1.50 -2.18
C GLN A 58 13.99 0.82 -1.37
N VAL A 59 15.17 1.44 -1.28
CA VAL A 59 16.29 0.92 -0.46
C VAL A 59 15.86 0.85 1.00
N GLU A 60 15.21 1.90 1.51
CA GLU A 60 14.74 1.91 2.89
C GLU A 60 13.67 0.85 3.16
N ASN A 61 12.76 0.64 2.21
CA ASN A 61 11.74 -0.40 2.34
C ASN A 61 12.36 -1.80 2.37
N GLN A 62 13.44 -2.05 1.63
CA GLN A 62 14.18 -3.32 1.69
C GLN A 62 14.83 -3.50 3.07
N ALA A 63 15.51 -2.47 3.58
CA ALA A 63 16.10 -2.50 4.92
C ALA A 63 15.05 -2.73 6.02
N ALA A 64 13.87 -2.11 5.89
CA ALA A 64 12.75 -2.32 6.80
C ALA A 64 12.22 -3.77 6.74
N GLN A 65 12.13 -4.37 5.55
CA GLN A 65 11.75 -5.77 5.39
C GLN A 65 12.76 -6.72 6.05
N GLU A 66 14.06 -6.46 5.88
CA GLU A 66 15.13 -7.23 6.53
C GLU A 66 15.05 -7.12 8.06
N LYS A 67 14.85 -5.90 8.58
CA LYS A 67 14.69 -5.66 10.02
C LYS A 67 13.47 -6.40 10.59
N MET A 68 12.34 -6.38 9.88
CA MET A 68 11.14 -7.13 10.26
C MET A 68 11.40 -8.65 10.30
N MET A 69 12.06 -9.21 9.27
CA MET A 69 12.43 -10.63 9.26
C MET A 69 13.37 -10.98 10.42
N GLY A 70 14.29 -10.07 10.76
CA GLY A 70 15.19 -10.22 11.92
C GLY A 70 14.43 -10.28 13.24
N ILE A 71 13.47 -9.38 13.47
CA ILE A 71 12.64 -9.36 14.68
C ILE A 71 11.85 -10.67 14.82
N ILE A 72 11.22 -11.13 13.74
CA ILE A 72 10.45 -12.38 13.74
C ILE A 72 11.33 -13.56 14.16
N LYS A 73 12.52 -13.67 13.56
CA LYS A 73 13.48 -14.76 13.86
C LYS A 73 14.05 -14.67 15.27
N ASN A 74 14.33 -13.47 15.77
CA ASN A 74 14.88 -13.26 17.11
C ASN A 74 13.90 -13.70 18.20
N GLU A 75 12.60 -13.52 17.97
CA GLU A 75 11.54 -13.99 18.86
C GLU A 75 11.24 -15.49 18.70
N GLY A 76 11.98 -16.22 17.86
CA GLY A 76 11.84 -17.68 17.71
C GLY A 76 10.77 -18.15 16.72
N LEU A 77 10.17 -17.23 15.96
CA LEU A 77 9.25 -17.55 14.87
C LEU A 77 9.95 -17.48 13.51
N ASP A 78 9.45 -18.22 12.53
CA ASP A 78 9.74 -17.93 11.13
C ASP A 78 8.66 -17.02 10.53
N VAL A 79 8.95 -16.46 9.34
CA VAL A 79 8.07 -15.50 8.66
C VAL A 79 6.76 -16.15 8.23
N GLU A 80 6.78 -17.42 7.82
CA GLU A 80 5.58 -18.13 7.38
C GLU A 80 4.64 -18.37 8.57
N ARG A 81 5.20 -18.81 9.70
CA ARG A 81 4.46 -19.08 10.93
C ARG A 81 3.89 -17.81 11.56
N PHE A 82 4.68 -16.74 11.60
CA PHE A 82 4.19 -15.43 12.01
C PHE A 82 3.01 -15.00 11.12
N THR A 83 3.13 -15.13 9.80
CA THR A 83 2.09 -14.73 8.85
C THR A 83 0.82 -15.56 8.99
N GLU A 84 0.94 -16.86 9.24
CA GLU A 84 -0.19 -17.76 9.47
C GLU A 84 -0.99 -17.33 10.71
N ILE A 85 -0.30 -17.13 11.83
CA ILE A 85 -0.91 -16.70 13.09
C ILE A 85 -1.54 -15.31 12.92
N GLN A 86 -0.82 -14.36 12.32
CA GLN A 86 -1.32 -12.99 12.09
C GLN A 86 -2.59 -12.99 11.22
N LYS A 87 -2.61 -13.79 10.14
CA LYS A 87 -3.78 -13.88 9.26
C LYS A 87 -4.99 -14.45 9.98
N ALA A 88 -4.80 -15.43 10.85
CA ALA A 88 -5.88 -15.98 11.66
C ALA A 88 -6.38 -14.99 12.72
N GLN A 89 -5.49 -14.21 13.35
CA GLN A 89 -5.89 -13.18 14.30
C GLN A 89 -6.68 -12.03 13.66
N MET A 90 -6.42 -11.71 12.38
CA MET A 90 -7.14 -10.64 11.66
C MET A 90 -8.46 -11.10 11.02
N ASN A 91 -8.69 -12.41 10.88
CA ASN A 91 -9.87 -12.94 10.22
C ASN A 91 -10.70 -13.78 11.21
N PRO A 92 -11.90 -13.31 11.62
CA PRO A 92 -12.78 -14.04 12.55
C PRO A 92 -13.17 -15.45 12.10
N GLU A 93 -13.13 -15.74 10.79
CA GLU A 93 -13.47 -17.04 10.22
C GLU A 93 -12.27 -17.97 10.06
N ALA A 94 -11.05 -17.43 10.15
CA ALA A 94 -9.84 -18.21 10.04
C ALA A 94 -9.53 -18.92 11.36
N LYS A 95 -9.14 -20.19 11.25
CA LYS A 95 -8.66 -20.98 12.38
C LYS A 95 -7.16 -21.22 12.19
N VAL A 96 -6.40 -21.02 13.25
CA VAL A 96 -5.01 -21.46 13.36
C VAL A 96 -4.87 -22.30 14.61
N GLU A 97 -4.21 -23.44 14.50
CA GLU A 97 -3.77 -24.20 15.65
C GLU A 97 -2.41 -23.63 16.06
N ALA A 98 -2.40 -22.78 17.08
CA ALA A 98 -1.19 -22.17 17.63
C ALA A 98 -1.10 -22.46 19.13
N THR A 99 0.10 -22.77 19.59
CA THR A 99 0.39 -22.97 21.01
C THR A 99 0.39 -21.63 21.76
N ASP A 100 0.23 -21.67 23.08
CA ASP A 100 0.33 -20.48 23.93
C ASP A 100 1.68 -19.78 23.81
N GLU A 101 2.75 -20.54 23.56
CA GLU A 101 4.10 -20.00 23.34
C GLU A 101 4.19 -19.23 22.02
N GLU A 102 3.69 -19.82 20.92
CA GLU A 102 3.64 -19.15 19.62
C GLU A 102 2.80 -17.88 19.64
N LEU A 103 1.68 -17.88 20.37
CA LEU A 103 0.85 -16.69 20.54
C LEU A 103 1.58 -15.58 21.31
N LYS A 104 2.39 -15.93 22.32
CA LYS A 104 3.24 -14.97 23.05
C LYS A 104 4.35 -14.41 22.18
N MET A 105 5.08 -15.27 21.46
CA MET A 105 6.14 -14.84 20.53
C MET A 105 5.55 -13.92 19.45
N HIS A 106 4.41 -14.28 18.88
CA HIS A 106 3.71 -13.45 17.90
C HIS A 106 3.34 -12.07 18.48
N ALA A 107 2.78 -12.02 19.69
CA ALA A 107 2.44 -10.75 20.33
C ALA A 107 3.67 -9.87 20.61
N ALA A 108 4.81 -10.48 20.98
CA ALA A 108 6.08 -9.77 21.14
C ALA A 108 6.56 -9.18 19.81
N VAL A 109 6.57 -9.99 18.74
CA VAL A 109 6.89 -9.52 17.38
C VAL A 109 6.00 -8.35 16.97
N VAL A 110 4.67 -8.47 17.12
CA VAL A 110 3.73 -7.39 16.78
C VAL A 110 4.07 -6.11 17.54
N THR A 111 4.39 -6.22 18.82
CA THR A 111 4.75 -5.06 19.67
C THR A 111 6.02 -4.38 19.17
N GLU A 112 7.06 -5.14 18.81
CA GLU A 112 8.29 -4.58 18.26
C GLU A 112 8.08 -3.95 16.87
N LEU A 113 7.29 -4.59 16.00
CA LEU A 113 6.94 -4.04 14.70
C LEU A 113 6.13 -2.75 14.80
N GLN A 114 5.24 -2.63 15.79
CA GLN A 114 4.51 -1.39 16.07
C GLN A 114 5.44 -0.24 16.46
N LYS A 115 6.50 -0.52 17.25
CA LYS A 115 7.49 0.49 17.64
C LYS A 115 8.29 1.02 16.45
N MET A 116 8.43 0.25 15.37
CA MET A 116 9.12 0.68 14.16
C MET A 116 8.31 1.64 13.29
N GLN A 117 6.98 1.60 13.36
CA GLN A 117 6.11 2.42 12.49
C GLN A 117 6.47 3.91 12.48
N PRO A 118 6.61 4.62 13.63
CA PRO A 118 6.95 6.03 13.62
C PRO A 118 8.35 6.31 13.05
N GLU A 119 9.32 5.41 13.26
CA GLU A 119 10.67 5.52 12.71
C GLU A 119 10.64 5.45 11.17
N LEU A 120 9.89 4.49 10.62
CA LEU A 120 9.71 4.32 9.19
C LEU A 120 8.97 5.51 8.56
N GLU A 121 7.92 6.00 9.22
CA GLU A 121 7.18 7.18 8.77
C GLU A 121 8.07 8.43 8.73
N SER A 122 8.83 8.68 9.79
CA SER A 122 9.77 9.80 9.86
C SER A 122 10.82 9.71 8.77
N LYS A 123 11.40 8.53 8.57
CA LYS A 123 12.47 8.34 7.57
C LYS A 123 11.96 8.50 6.15
N MET A 124 10.75 8.04 5.85
CA MET A 124 10.11 8.28 4.56
C MET A 124 9.86 9.78 4.33
N GLN A 125 9.41 10.51 5.35
CA GLN A 125 9.20 11.96 5.25
C GLN A 125 10.52 12.71 5.00
N GLU A 126 11.58 12.32 5.70
CA GLU A 126 12.93 12.88 5.55
C GLU A 126 13.48 12.65 4.14
N ILE A 127 13.46 11.42 3.64
CA ILE A 127 13.90 11.10 2.27
C ILE A 127 13.13 11.95 1.25
N ILE A 128 11.81 12.05 1.36
CA ILE A 128 10.99 12.83 0.42
C ILE A 128 11.34 14.32 0.49
N ALA A 129 11.55 14.85 1.70
CA ALA A 129 11.93 16.24 1.92
C ALA A 129 13.33 16.58 1.37
N ASP A 130 14.30 15.67 1.53
CA ASP A 130 15.67 15.82 1.04
C ASP A 130 15.74 15.96 -0.48
N HIS A 131 14.81 15.31 -1.20
CA HIS A 131 14.66 15.46 -2.65
C HIS A 131 13.79 16.65 -3.07
N GLY A 132 13.42 17.51 -2.12
CA GLY A 132 12.69 18.75 -2.37
C GLY A 132 11.24 18.53 -2.77
N LEU A 133 10.60 17.50 -2.21
CA LEU A 133 9.18 17.20 -2.34
C LEU A 133 8.50 17.25 -0.96
N THR A 134 7.19 17.49 -0.96
CA THR A 134 6.35 17.22 0.22
C THR A 134 5.75 15.82 0.10
N LEU A 135 5.36 15.21 1.23
CA LEU A 135 4.69 13.90 1.23
C LEU A 135 3.42 13.90 0.36
N ASP A 136 2.61 14.95 0.44
CA ASP A 136 1.39 15.08 -0.38
C ASP A 136 1.72 15.18 -1.87
N ARG A 137 2.80 15.89 -2.22
CA ARG A 137 3.22 15.98 -3.62
C ARG A 137 3.78 14.67 -4.13
N TYR A 138 4.57 13.96 -3.33
CA TYR A 138 5.03 12.61 -3.65
C TYR A 138 3.85 11.66 -3.90
N LYS A 139 2.83 11.66 -3.03
CA LYS A 139 1.60 10.88 -3.22
C LYS A 139 0.84 11.28 -4.49
N ALA A 140 0.71 12.58 -4.76
CA ALA A 140 0.04 13.07 -5.96
C ALA A 140 0.74 12.61 -7.25
N VAL A 141 2.08 12.65 -7.28
CA VAL A 141 2.87 12.15 -8.42
C VAL A 141 2.70 10.64 -8.57
N ALA A 142 2.74 9.87 -7.46
CA ALA A 142 2.50 8.43 -7.49
C ALA A 142 1.11 8.09 -8.05
N MET A 143 0.07 8.82 -7.64
CA MET A 143 -1.30 8.66 -8.18
C MET A 143 -1.39 9.04 -9.67
N ALA A 144 -0.74 10.14 -10.08
CA ALA A 144 -0.68 10.53 -11.48
C ALA A 144 0.01 9.46 -12.34
N LEU A 145 1.11 8.90 -11.84
CA LEU A 145 1.81 7.78 -12.49
C LEU A 145 0.91 6.55 -12.63
N GLN A 146 0.00 6.26 -11.70
CA GLN A 146 -0.92 5.13 -11.85
C GLN A 146 -1.94 5.35 -12.97
N GLN A 147 -2.29 6.61 -13.27
CA GLN A 147 -3.38 6.96 -14.18
C GLN A 147 -2.91 7.35 -15.58
N ASP A 148 -1.69 7.91 -15.72
CA ASP A 148 -1.16 8.43 -16.98
C ASP A 148 -0.05 7.54 -17.55
N LYS A 149 -0.35 6.84 -18.65
CA LYS A 149 0.61 5.99 -19.37
C LYS A 149 1.78 6.76 -19.97
N SER A 150 1.58 7.99 -20.44
CA SER A 150 2.68 8.79 -20.99
C SER A 150 3.64 9.20 -19.87
N LEU A 151 3.10 9.55 -18.71
CA LEU A 151 3.89 9.85 -17.52
C LEU A 151 4.68 8.62 -17.05
N GLN A 152 4.07 7.42 -17.06
CA GLN A 152 4.77 6.16 -16.77
C GLN A 152 5.97 5.92 -17.70
N GLN A 153 5.79 6.12 -19.00
CA GLN A 153 6.88 5.96 -19.97
C GLN A 153 8.03 6.93 -19.72
N LYS A 154 7.72 8.21 -19.43
CA LYS A 154 8.73 9.22 -19.06
C LYS A 154 9.47 8.81 -17.80
N PHE A 155 8.76 8.34 -16.79
CA PHE A 155 9.33 7.90 -15.52
C PHE A 155 10.26 6.69 -15.69
N GLN A 156 9.85 5.69 -16.47
CA GLN A 156 10.69 4.55 -16.82
C GLN A 156 11.97 5.00 -17.54
N GLY A 157 11.87 5.95 -18.47
CA GLY A 157 13.03 6.51 -19.16
C GLY A 157 14.00 7.23 -18.22
N ILE A 158 13.49 7.96 -17.22
CA ILE A 158 14.31 8.59 -16.17
C ILE A 158 15.04 7.53 -15.34
N LEU A 159 14.33 6.49 -14.89
CA LEU A 159 14.93 5.40 -14.11
C LEU A 159 16.03 4.66 -14.89
N MET A 160 15.78 4.36 -16.17
CA MET A 160 16.78 3.71 -17.04
C MET A 160 18.04 4.57 -17.19
N LYS A 161 17.89 5.88 -17.44
CA LYS A 161 19.04 6.79 -17.53
C LYS A 161 19.86 6.82 -16.25
N LYS A 162 19.19 6.96 -15.09
CA LYS A 162 19.85 6.99 -13.78
C LYS A 162 20.60 5.70 -13.47
N GLN A 163 20.14 4.55 -13.97
CA GLN A 163 20.86 3.27 -13.84
C GLN A 163 22.10 3.17 -14.73
N THR A 164 22.14 3.89 -15.85
CA THR A 164 23.27 3.88 -16.80
C THR A 164 24.30 4.99 -16.55
N GLU A 165 23.93 6.01 -15.78
CA GLU A 165 24.78 7.18 -15.46
C GLU A 165 25.41 7.09 -14.06
N GLY A 166 25.09 6.05 -13.28
CA GLY A 166 25.59 5.80 -11.93
C GLY A 166 26.82 4.90 -11.87
#